data_AF-A0A5N7AVT5-F1
#
_entry.id   AF-A0A5N7AVT5-F1
#
_cell.length_a   1.000
_cell.length_b   1.000
_cell.length_c   1.000
_cell.angle_alpha   90.00
_cell.angle_beta   90.00
_cell.angle_gamma   90.00
#
_symmetry.space_group_name_H-M   'P 1'
#
loop_
_entity.id
_entity.type
_entity.pdbx_description
1 polymer ?
#
loop_
_entity_poly.entity_id
_entity_poly.type
_entity_poly.pdbx_seq_one_letter_code
_entity_poly.pdbx_strand_id
1 'polypeptide(L)'
;MALHGVTSVPLKTTTGPTIKYTVEHHRKDGVSEEAFMQWFTNQFLPRAVPIMKKHNILKYAVQKTDPSVGAAWKAEVDRMRPGWKVNDCDLVLEYWAYDLESMKNLTSDPEWIQTALEDENDWLDTSRSTIRMSYDTTFVESGSLMNVAGPKRRGRVSASFD
;
A
#
# COMPACT_ATOMS: atom_id res chain seq x y z
N MET A 1 -19.54 45.87 -1.49
CA MET A 1 -19.52 44.45 -1.89
C MET A 1 -18.15 43.89 -1.56
N ALA A 2 -18.05 43.06 -0.52
CA ALA A 2 -16.79 42.47 -0.07
C ALA A 2 -16.70 41.02 -0.58
N LEU A 3 -15.76 40.77 -1.49
CA LEU A 3 -15.43 39.42 -1.94
C LEU A 3 -14.66 38.73 -0.81
N HIS A 4 -15.29 37.70 -0.26
CA HIS A 4 -14.75 36.88 0.82
C HIS A 4 -13.53 36.10 0.31
N GLY A 5 -12.44 36.20 1.04
CA GLY A 5 -11.19 35.51 0.76
C GLY A 5 -11.38 34.00 0.79
N VAL A 6 -11.00 33.34 -0.30
CA VAL A 6 -10.80 31.89 -0.34
C VAL A 6 -9.63 31.60 0.60
N THR A 7 -9.95 31.06 1.77
CA THR A 7 -8.94 30.60 2.73
C THR A 7 -8.33 29.33 2.17
N SER A 8 -7.22 29.47 1.45
CA SER A 8 -6.36 28.34 1.08
C SER A 8 -5.88 27.68 2.37
N VAL A 9 -6.43 26.51 2.69
CA VAL A 9 -5.90 25.66 3.76
C VAL A 9 -4.47 25.27 3.36
N PRO A 10 -3.44 25.61 4.14
CA PRO A 10 -2.08 25.20 3.82
C PRO A 10 -1.99 23.68 3.91
N LEU A 11 -1.48 23.04 2.85
CA LEU A 11 -1.04 21.64 2.94
C LEU A 11 -0.02 21.57 4.09
N LYS A 12 -0.31 20.77 5.12
CA LYS A 12 0.70 20.35 6.10
C LYS A 12 1.79 19.59 5.34
N THR A 13 2.91 20.25 5.08
CA THR A 13 4.13 19.60 4.61
C THR A 13 4.79 18.92 5.82
N THR A 14 4.25 17.76 6.22
CA THR A 14 4.84 16.97 7.30
C THR A 14 6.03 16.19 6.73
N THR A 15 7.25 16.65 7.00
CA THR A 15 8.53 16.05 6.57
C THR A 15 8.88 14.76 7.35
N GLY A 16 7.91 13.88 7.59
CA GLY A 16 8.07 12.60 8.30
C GLY A 16 7.83 11.40 7.38
N PRO A 17 8.26 10.18 7.78
CA PRO A 17 7.97 8.97 7.02
C PRO A 17 6.44 8.78 6.92
N THR A 18 5.96 8.44 5.72
CA THR A 18 4.54 8.18 5.50
C THR A 18 4.16 6.80 6.05
N ILE A 19 2.99 6.74 6.68
CA ILE A 19 2.37 5.49 7.09
C ILE A 19 1.87 4.80 5.83
N LYS A 20 2.29 3.55 5.62
CA LYS A 20 1.76 2.67 4.60
C LYS A 20 0.72 1.74 5.20
N TYR A 21 -0.51 1.87 4.72
CA TYR A 21 -1.62 0.98 5.02
C TYR A 21 -1.82 0.03 3.84
N THR A 22 -1.62 -1.26 4.07
CA THR A 22 -1.70 -2.31 3.05
C THR A 22 -2.89 -3.21 3.33
N VAL A 23 -3.71 -3.49 2.31
CA VAL A 23 -4.85 -4.41 2.38
C VAL A 23 -4.65 -5.51 1.36
N GLU A 24 -4.84 -6.75 1.79
CA GLU A 24 -4.93 -7.91 0.88
C GLU A 24 -6.41 -8.25 0.70
N HIS A 25 -6.89 -8.25 -0.55
CA HIS A 25 -8.26 -8.59 -0.89
C HIS A 25 -8.33 -9.90 -1.64
N HIS A 26 -9.32 -10.71 -1.29
CA HIS A 26 -9.71 -11.92 -1.99
C HIS A 26 -11.06 -11.68 -2.64
N ARG A 27 -11.21 -12.03 -3.92
CA ARG A 27 -12.50 -12.04 -4.58
C ARG A 27 -13.39 -13.11 -3.96
N LYS A 28 -14.69 -12.85 -3.94
CA LYS A 28 -15.69 -13.78 -3.41
C LYS A 28 -15.77 -15.04 -4.28
N ASP A 29 -16.06 -16.18 -3.64
CA ASP A 29 -16.25 -17.44 -4.35
C ASP A 29 -17.34 -17.33 -5.43
N GLY A 30 -17.04 -17.83 -6.62
CA GLY A 30 -17.93 -17.75 -7.79
C GLY A 30 -17.79 -16.47 -8.61
N VAL A 31 -17.07 -15.45 -8.13
CA VAL A 31 -16.74 -14.26 -8.93
C VAL A 31 -15.52 -14.56 -9.80
N SER A 32 -15.66 -14.39 -11.11
CA SER A 32 -14.54 -14.53 -12.03
C SER A 32 -13.55 -13.37 -11.88
N GLU A 33 -12.28 -13.61 -12.18
CA GLU A 33 -11.24 -12.56 -12.16
C GLU A 33 -11.59 -11.39 -13.07
N GLU A 34 -12.08 -11.68 -14.27
CA GLU A 34 -12.44 -10.64 -15.25
C GLU A 34 -13.56 -9.75 -14.72
N ALA A 35 -14.64 -10.34 -14.22
CA ALA A 35 -15.76 -9.59 -13.64
C ALA A 35 -15.30 -8.77 -12.42
N PHE A 36 -14.49 -9.37 -11.55
CA PHE A 36 -13.94 -8.70 -10.38
C PHE A 36 -13.09 -7.48 -10.76
N MET A 37 -12.19 -7.64 -11.73
CA MET A 37 -11.35 -6.54 -12.20
C MET A 37 -12.17 -5.46 -12.89
N GLN A 38 -13.19 -5.82 -13.68
CA GLN A 38 -14.09 -4.84 -14.30
C GLN A 38 -14.85 -4.01 -13.25
N TRP A 39 -15.39 -4.66 -12.23
CA TRP A 39 -16.02 -3.96 -11.10
C TRP A 39 -15.00 -3.06 -10.40
N PHE A 40 -13.83 -3.61 -10.05
CA PHE A 40 -12.82 -2.87 -9.30
C PHE A 40 -12.39 -1.61 -10.05
N THR A 41 -12.05 -1.72 -11.33
CA THR A 41 -11.53 -0.59 -12.11
C THR A 41 -12.61 0.38 -12.57
N ASN A 42 -13.81 -0.11 -12.90
CA ASN A 42 -14.85 0.73 -13.54
C ASN A 42 -15.91 1.22 -12.57
N GLN A 43 -16.01 0.64 -11.36
CA GLN A 43 -17.02 1.01 -10.37
C GLN A 43 -16.38 1.39 -9.03
N PHE A 44 -15.54 0.53 -8.43
CA PHE A 44 -14.92 0.84 -7.14
C PHE A 44 -13.96 2.04 -7.24
N LEU A 45 -12.93 1.98 -8.09
CA LEU A 45 -11.92 3.04 -8.18
C LEU A 45 -12.50 4.44 -8.50
N PRO A 46 -13.43 4.61 -9.47
CA PRO A 46 -14.01 5.93 -9.75
C PRO A 46 -14.79 6.52 -8.58
N ARG A 47 -15.41 5.68 -7.74
CA ARG A 47 -16.11 6.09 -6.50
C ARG A 47 -15.11 6.39 -5.37
N ALA A 48 -14.11 5.53 -5.21
CA ALA A 48 -13.22 5.53 -4.04
C ALA A 48 -12.12 6.61 -4.11
N VAL A 49 -11.46 6.76 -5.27
CA VAL A 49 -10.28 7.65 -5.41
C VAL A 49 -10.58 9.13 -5.11
N PRO A 50 -11.71 9.73 -5.52
CA PRO A 50 -12.05 11.10 -5.14
C PRO A 50 -12.17 11.29 -3.62
N ILE A 51 -12.72 10.30 -2.92
CA ILE A 51 -12.91 10.33 -1.46
C ILE A 51 -11.55 10.15 -0.75
N MET A 52 -10.69 9.25 -1.24
CA MET A 52 -9.31 9.13 -0.74
C MET A 52 -8.56 10.47 -0.85
N LYS A 53 -8.71 11.16 -1.99
CA LYS A 53 -8.09 12.48 -2.20
C LYS A 53 -8.64 13.54 -1.23
N LYS A 54 -9.95 13.55 -0.98
CA LYS A 54 -10.62 14.42 0.01
C LYS A 54 -10.03 14.24 1.42
N HIS A 55 -9.60 13.03 1.78
CA HIS A 55 -8.99 12.70 3.07
C HIS A 55 -7.46 12.68 3.08
N ASN A 56 -6.81 13.36 2.12
CA ASN A 56 -5.36 13.53 2.06
C ASN A 56 -4.56 12.22 1.98
N ILE A 57 -5.13 11.17 1.38
CA ILE A 57 -4.33 10.01 0.98
C ILE A 57 -3.34 10.45 -0.10
N LEU A 58 -2.05 10.28 0.16
CA LEU A 58 -0.95 10.83 -0.63
C LEU A 58 -0.67 10.01 -1.88
N LYS A 59 -0.80 8.70 -1.73
CA LYS A 59 -0.62 7.73 -2.80
C LYS A 59 -1.57 6.58 -2.54
N TYR A 60 -2.12 6.06 -3.63
CA TYR A 60 -2.86 4.81 -3.65
C TYR A 60 -2.30 3.98 -4.80
N ALA A 61 -1.92 2.73 -4.53
CA ALA A 61 -1.40 1.81 -5.52
C ALA A 61 -2.05 0.45 -5.35
N VAL A 62 -2.21 -0.27 -6.46
CA VAL A 62 -2.84 -1.58 -6.49
C VAL A 62 -1.92 -2.53 -7.22
N GLN A 63 -1.61 -3.65 -6.57
CA GLN A 63 -0.89 -4.76 -7.16
C GLN A 63 -1.91 -5.86 -7.44
N LYS A 64 -2.06 -6.23 -8.71
CA LYS A 64 -2.86 -7.38 -9.09
C LYS A 64 -1.98 -8.63 -9.00
N THR A 65 -2.43 -9.62 -8.26
CA THR A 65 -1.78 -10.92 -8.24
C THR A 65 -2.28 -11.73 -9.44
N ASP A 66 -1.34 -12.19 -10.26
CA ASP A 66 -1.63 -13.14 -11.33
C ASP A 66 -1.22 -14.54 -10.85
N PRO A 67 -2.17 -15.48 -10.68
CA PRO A 67 -1.86 -16.84 -10.25
C PRO A 67 -0.85 -17.55 -11.16
N SER A 68 -0.81 -17.21 -12.46
CA SER A 68 0.13 -17.80 -13.41
C SER A 68 1.58 -17.39 -13.13
N VAL A 69 1.80 -16.16 -12.68
CA VAL A 69 3.13 -15.65 -12.32
C VAL A 69 3.64 -16.36 -11.06
N GLY A 70 2.78 -16.51 -10.06
CA GLY A 70 3.11 -17.27 -8.85
C GLY A 70 3.37 -18.75 -9.14
N ALA A 71 2.55 -19.38 -9.99
CA ALA A 71 2.70 -20.77 -10.40
C ALA A 71 4.01 -21.02 -11.17
N ALA A 72 4.41 -20.09 -12.05
CA ALA A 72 5.64 -20.19 -12.82
C ALA A 72 6.90 -20.21 -11.95
N TRP A 73 6.84 -19.67 -10.73
CA TRP A 73 7.96 -19.62 -9.78
C TRP A 73 7.86 -20.64 -8.64
N LYS A 74 6.81 -21.46 -8.63
CA LYS A 74 6.48 -22.32 -7.49
C LYS A 74 7.57 -23.36 -7.21
N ALA A 75 8.16 -23.95 -8.24
CA ALA A 75 9.21 -24.96 -8.09
C ALA A 75 10.44 -24.40 -7.37
N GLU A 76 10.83 -23.16 -7.70
CA GLU A 76 11.94 -22.47 -7.08
C GLU A 76 11.64 -22.08 -5.63
N VAL A 77 10.42 -21.61 -5.34
CA VAL A 77 9.99 -21.34 -3.96
C VAL A 77 10.05 -22.62 -3.12
N ASP A 78 9.49 -23.71 -3.60
CA ASP A 78 9.46 -24.99 -2.87
C ASP A 78 10.89 -25.51 -2.60
N ARG A 79 11.84 -25.28 -3.53
CA ARG A 79 13.24 -25.66 -3.37
C ARG A 79 14.02 -24.74 -2.42
N MET A 80 13.86 -23.42 -2.52
CA MET A 80 14.66 -22.45 -1.76
C MET A 80 14.10 -22.17 -0.36
N ARG A 81 12.79 -22.30 -0.20
CA ARG A 81 12.03 -22.01 1.02
C ARG A 81 10.96 -23.08 1.26
N PRO A 82 11.36 -24.33 1.56
CA PRO A 82 10.38 -25.39 1.85
C PRO A 82 9.38 -24.97 2.92
N GLY A 83 8.08 -25.16 2.66
CA GLY A 83 6.98 -24.83 3.57
C GLY A 83 6.44 -23.40 3.46
N TRP A 84 7.07 -22.51 2.68
CA TRP A 84 6.51 -21.19 2.40
C TRP A 84 5.36 -21.28 1.40
N LYS A 85 4.38 -20.37 1.51
CA LYS A 85 3.26 -20.27 0.58
C LYS A 85 3.40 -19.00 -0.25
N VAL A 86 3.09 -19.10 -1.53
CA VAL A 86 2.85 -17.93 -2.39
C VAL A 86 1.49 -17.37 -1.99
N ASN A 87 1.40 -16.06 -1.74
CA ASN A 87 0.13 -15.43 -1.39
C ASN A 87 -0.85 -15.56 -2.56
N ASP A 88 -2.10 -15.90 -2.26
CA ASP A 88 -3.18 -16.15 -3.21
C ASP A 88 -4.26 -15.05 -3.18
N CYS A 89 -4.01 -13.92 -2.50
CA CYS A 89 -4.87 -12.74 -2.61
C CYS A 89 -4.93 -12.24 -4.06
N ASP A 90 -6.07 -11.70 -4.47
CA ASP A 90 -6.28 -11.17 -5.81
C ASP A 90 -5.65 -9.79 -5.98
N LEU A 91 -5.78 -8.94 -4.97
CA LEU A 91 -5.24 -7.58 -4.97
C LEU A 91 -4.51 -7.29 -3.67
N VAL A 92 -3.38 -6.57 -3.78
CA VAL A 92 -2.73 -5.87 -2.67
C VAL A 92 -2.88 -4.37 -2.90
N LEU A 93 -3.61 -3.72 -2.01
CA LEU A 93 -3.87 -2.28 -2.05
C LEU A 93 -2.92 -1.61 -1.08
N GLU A 94 -2.30 -0.51 -1.49
CA GLU A 94 -1.40 0.27 -0.64
C GLU A 94 -1.84 1.73 -0.62
N TYR A 95 -2.00 2.28 0.57
CA TYR A 95 -2.34 3.68 0.84
C TYR A 95 -1.20 4.30 1.62
N TRP A 96 -0.79 5.51 1.25
CA TRP A 96 0.19 6.28 2.01
C TRP A 96 -0.47 7.51 2.60
N ALA A 97 -0.28 7.73 3.90
CA ALA A 97 -0.78 8.89 4.63
C ALA A 97 0.30 9.45 5.56
N TYR A 98 0.23 10.74 5.89
CA TYR A 98 1.15 11.33 6.88
C TYR A 98 0.79 10.95 8.32
N ASP A 99 -0.47 10.61 8.57
CA ASP A 99 -0.99 10.32 9.90
C ASP A 99 -2.12 9.28 9.85
N LEU A 100 -2.40 8.70 11.02
CA LEU A 100 -3.49 7.74 11.21
C LEU A 100 -4.87 8.43 11.15
N GLU A 101 -4.93 9.74 11.39
CA GLU A 101 -6.19 10.49 11.42
C GLU A 101 -6.81 10.54 10.01
N SER A 102 -6.00 10.72 8.99
CA SER A 102 -6.40 10.66 7.58
C SER A 102 -7.10 9.33 7.25
N MET A 103 -6.54 8.21 7.70
CA MET A 103 -7.16 6.88 7.50
C MET A 103 -8.45 6.73 8.31
N LYS A 104 -8.47 7.17 9.58
CA LYS A 104 -9.68 7.10 10.43
C LYS A 104 -10.83 7.93 9.85
N ASN A 105 -10.52 9.12 9.34
CA ASN A 105 -11.49 10.01 8.71
C ASN A 105 -12.04 9.40 7.43
N LEU A 106 -11.18 8.80 6.60
CA LEU A 106 -11.61 8.06 5.40
C LEU A 106 -12.56 6.91 5.76
N THR A 107 -12.17 6.03 6.69
CA THR A 107 -12.97 4.84 7.03
C THR A 107 -14.27 5.17 7.78
N SER A 108 -14.38 6.38 8.32
CA SER A 108 -15.59 6.85 9.01
C SER A 108 -16.44 7.80 8.14
N ASP A 109 -16.00 8.13 6.93
CA ASP A 109 -16.76 9.00 6.03
C ASP A 109 -18.00 8.25 5.53
N PRO A 110 -19.22 8.79 5.75
CA PRO A 110 -20.43 8.19 5.21
C PRO A 110 -20.38 8.00 3.69
N GLU A 111 -19.75 8.91 2.94
CA GLU A 111 -19.58 8.80 1.49
C GLU A 111 -18.70 7.60 1.13
N TRP A 112 -17.64 7.34 1.92
CA TRP A 112 -16.81 6.14 1.74
C TRP A 112 -17.63 4.87 1.96
N ILE A 113 -18.36 4.80 3.08
CA ILE A 113 -19.16 3.64 3.48
C ILE A 113 -20.30 3.38 2.49
N GLN A 114 -21.00 4.42 2.05
CA GLN A 114 -22.23 4.30 1.26
C GLN A 114 -21.99 4.31 -0.24
N THR A 115 -20.87 4.86 -0.71
CA THR A 115 -20.59 5.00 -2.15
C THR A 115 -19.49 4.05 -2.58
N ALA A 116 -18.34 4.08 -1.90
CA ALA A 116 -17.21 3.24 -2.30
C ALA A 116 -17.41 1.78 -1.89
N LEU A 117 -17.97 1.52 -0.70
CA LEU A 117 -18.12 0.18 -0.14
C LEU A 117 -19.51 -0.45 -0.34
N GLU A 118 -20.42 0.22 -1.06
CA GLU A 118 -21.85 -0.14 -1.15
C GLU A 118 -22.10 -1.63 -1.44
N ASP A 119 -21.39 -2.17 -2.43
CA ASP A 119 -21.54 -3.53 -2.94
C ASP A 119 -20.30 -4.40 -2.65
N GLU A 120 -19.39 -3.95 -1.79
CA GLU A 120 -18.10 -4.60 -1.57
C GLU A 120 -18.23 -6.09 -1.22
N ASN A 121 -19.20 -6.44 -0.37
CA ASN A 121 -19.43 -7.82 0.07
C ASN A 121 -19.97 -8.75 -1.02
N ASP A 122 -20.41 -8.22 -2.17
CA ASP A 122 -20.80 -9.04 -3.33
C ASP A 122 -19.58 -9.46 -4.16
N TRP A 123 -18.49 -8.71 -4.04
CA TRP A 123 -17.26 -8.89 -4.83
C TRP A 123 -16.11 -9.45 -4.01
N LEU A 124 -16.06 -9.18 -2.71
CA LEU A 124 -14.95 -9.54 -1.82
C LEU A 124 -15.34 -10.58 -0.77
N ASP A 125 -14.40 -11.46 -0.46
CA ASP A 125 -14.36 -12.22 0.79
C ASP A 125 -13.60 -11.41 1.86
N THR A 126 -14.35 -10.61 2.60
CA THR A 126 -13.81 -9.78 3.68
C THR A 126 -13.31 -10.60 4.86
N SER A 127 -13.73 -11.87 5.01
CA SER A 127 -13.28 -12.75 6.10
C SER A 127 -11.82 -13.20 5.95
N ARG A 128 -11.31 -13.20 4.70
CA ARG A 128 -9.92 -13.52 4.37
C ARG A 128 -9.04 -12.28 4.23
N SER A 129 -9.63 -11.09 4.19
CA SER A 129 -8.88 -9.86 3.96
C SER A 129 -7.96 -9.55 5.14
N THR A 130 -6.74 -9.11 4.86
CA THR A 130 -5.76 -8.74 5.90
C THR A 130 -5.37 -7.26 5.78
N ILE A 131 -5.05 -6.64 6.91
CA ILE A 131 -4.58 -5.26 6.97
C ILE A 131 -3.21 -5.24 7.63
N ARG A 132 -2.28 -4.48 7.06
CA ARG A 132 -0.96 -4.19 7.63
C ARG A 132 -0.73 -2.69 7.68
N MET A 133 -0.23 -2.21 8.82
CA MET A 133 0.21 -0.82 8.98
C MET A 133 1.73 -0.80 9.20
N SER A 134 2.45 -0.03 8.40
CA SER A 134 3.91 -0.08 8.36
C SER A 134 4.54 1.24 7.90
N TYR A 135 5.86 1.31 7.92
CA TYR A 135 6.66 2.35 7.29
C TYR A 135 7.64 1.69 6.32
N ASP A 136 7.87 2.32 5.17
CA ASP A 136 8.90 1.86 4.25
C ASP A 136 10.27 2.40 4.68
N THR A 137 11.27 1.52 4.78
CA THR A 137 12.68 1.91 4.88
C THR A 137 13.43 1.34 3.70
N THR A 138 13.87 2.19 2.80
CA THR A 138 14.58 1.78 1.59
C THR A 138 16.05 1.54 1.91
N PHE A 139 16.55 0.34 1.61
CA PHE A 139 17.97 -0.02 1.79
C PHE A 139 18.74 -0.13 0.46
N VAL A 140 18.03 -0.29 -0.65
CA VAL A 140 18.60 -0.25 -2.00
C VAL A 140 17.62 0.47 -2.89
N GLU A 141 18.09 1.48 -3.63
CA GLU A 141 17.30 2.20 -4.62
C GLU A 141 18.16 2.51 -5.83
N SER A 142 17.67 2.17 -7.03
CA SER A 142 18.38 2.43 -8.29
C SER A 142 19.85 1.96 -8.29
N GLY A 143 20.10 0.78 -7.70
CA GLY A 143 21.43 0.18 -7.60
C GLY A 143 22.35 0.77 -6.50
N SER A 144 21.88 1.76 -5.75
CA SER A 144 22.64 2.38 -4.66
C SER A 144 22.23 1.84 -3.30
N LEU A 145 23.19 1.63 -2.40
CA LEU A 145 22.93 1.28 -1.01
C LEU A 145 22.47 2.52 -0.22
N MET A 146 21.35 2.38 0.47
CA MET A 146 20.71 3.40 1.30
C MET A 146 20.64 2.88 2.74
N ASN A 147 20.77 3.74 3.76
CA ASN A 147 20.53 3.36 5.16
C ASN A 147 21.31 2.13 5.69
N VAL A 148 22.41 1.74 5.04
CA VAL A 148 23.33 0.68 5.50
C VAL A 148 24.60 1.33 6.05
N ALA A 149 25.06 0.89 7.23
CA ALA A 149 26.34 1.33 7.77
C ALA A 149 27.49 0.85 6.88
N GLY A 150 28.35 1.78 6.44
CA GLY A 150 29.56 1.44 5.68
C GLY A 150 30.53 0.57 6.49
N PRO A 151 31.45 -0.14 5.83
CA PRO A 151 32.46 -0.93 6.52
C PRO A 151 33.28 -0.03 7.45
N LYS A 152 33.36 -0.40 8.74
CA LYS A 152 34.27 0.26 9.69
C LYS A 152 35.70 0.10 9.17
N ARG A 153 36.29 1.17 8.65
CA ARG A 153 37.73 1.20 8.36
C ARG A 153 38.46 0.95 9.69
N ARG A 154 39.08 -0.22 9.86
CA ARG A 154 40.07 -0.42 10.92
C ARG A 154 41.20 0.57 10.62
N GLY A 155 41.29 1.63 11.42
CA GLY A 155 42.39 2.57 11.34
C GLY A 155 43.70 1.80 11.47
N ARG A 156 44.60 1.99 10.50
CA ARG A 156 45.98 1.50 10.58
C ARG A 156 46.61 2.25 11.74
N VAL A 157 46.77 1.60 12.90
CA VAL A 157 47.62 2.10 13.96
C VAL A 157 49.05 2.02 13.42
N SER A 158 49.57 3.15 12.94
CA SER A 158 51.01 3.29 12.76
C SER A 158 51.61 3.42 14.17
N ALA A 159 52.16 2.33 14.68
CA ALA A 159 53.10 2.42 15.79
C ALA A 159 54.36 3.12 15.25
N SER A 160 54.50 4.40 15.56
CA SER A 160 55.79 5.08 15.52
C SER A 160 56.59 4.58 16.72
N PHE A 161 57.60 3.77 16.45
CA PHE A 161 58.74 3.62 17.34
C PHE A 161 59.71 4.73 16.99
N ASP A 162 59.90 5.66 17.92
CA ASP A 162 61.13 6.41 18.17
C ASP A 162 61.11 6.84 19.65
#